data_AF-A0A8S0FKZ5-F1
#
_entry.id   AF-A0A8S0FKZ5-F1
#
_cell.length_a   1.000
_cell.length_b   1.000
_cell.length_c   1.000
_cell.angle_alpha   90.00
_cell.angle_beta   90.00
_cell.angle_gamma   90.00
#
_symmetry.space_group_name_H-M   'P 1'
#
loop_
_entity.id
_entity.type
_entity.pdbx_description
1 polymer ?
#
loop_
_entity_poly.entity_id
_entity_poly.type
_entity_poly.pdbx_seq_one_letter_code
_entity_poly.pdbx_strand_id
1 'polypeptide(L)'
;MLRGRGIIETAQGRDSRVARLNRVQDTSPLIHLFSTQPRTLYDLLDVRALLEGESARLAATLGTQADFVVITRCYEKMLAASENNKEISLIEHAQLDHAFHLAICQASHNQVLEFTLQSLTDLMFNSVFDGGQRK
;
A
#
# COMPACT_ATOMS: atom_id res chain seq x y z
N MET A 1 -17.23 4.91 -29.71
CA MET A 1 -16.27 5.19 -28.61
C MET A 1 -16.56 4.45 -27.29
N LEU A 2 -17.72 3.81 -27.08
CA LEU A 2 -18.02 3.11 -25.82
C LEU A 2 -17.53 1.63 -25.78
N ARG A 3 -17.57 0.93 -26.94
CA ARG A 3 -17.04 -0.45 -27.09
C ARG A 3 -15.53 -0.54 -26.85
N GLY A 4 -14.76 0.38 -27.42
CA GLY A 4 -13.30 0.45 -27.23
C GLY A 4 -12.87 0.83 -25.81
N ARG A 5 -13.80 1.35 -24.99
CA ARG A 5 -13.60 1.65 -23.56
C ARG A 5 -14.07 0.53 -22.64
N GLY A 6 -14.52 -0.61 -23.20
CA GLY A 6 -15.00 -1.75 -22.41
C GLY A 6 -16.32 -1.51 -21.67
N ILE A 7 -17.03 -0.40 -21.95
CA ILE A 7 -18.27 0.00 -21.25
C ILE A 7 -19.49 -0.77 -21.79
N ILE A 8 -19.41 -1.28 -23.03
CA ILE A 8 -20.51 -1.98 -23.70
C ILE A 8 -19.99 -3.27 -24.35
N GLU A 9 -20.67 -4.37 -24.04
CA GLU A 9 -20.49 -5.66 -24.73
C GLU A 9 -21.51 -5.79 -25.86
N THR A 10 -21.06 -6.30 -27.00
CA THR A 10 -21.92 -6.62 -28.15
C THR A 10 -21.52 -7.97 -28.71
N ALA A 11 -22.47 -8.89 -28.77
CA ALA A 11 -22.34 -10.16 -29.46
C ALA A 11 -23.08 -10.07 -30.80
N GLN A 12 -22.54 -10.67 -31.86
CA GLN A 12 -23.18 -10.62 -33.18
C GLN A 12 -24.60 -11.21 -33.11
N GLY A 13 -25.60 -10.43 -33.55
CA GLY A 13 -27.01 -10.85 -33.54
C GLY A 13 -27.76 -10.63 -32.22
N ARG A 14 -27.21 -9.89 -31.24
CA ARG A 14 -27.91 -9.51 -29.99
C ARG A 14 -27.72 -8.04 -29.65
N ASP A 15 -28.65 -7.50 -28.85
CA ASP A 15 -28.61 -6.11 -28.36
C ASP A 15 -27.35 -5.78 -27.55
N SER A 16 -26.95 -4.51 -27.62
CA SER A 16 -25.83 -3.98 -26.84
C SER A 16 -26.19 -3.94 -25.36
N ARG A 17 -25.33 -4.50 -24.50
CA ARG A 17 -25.51 -4.44 -23.04
C ARG A 17 -24.39 -3.67 -22.37
N VAL A 18 -24.71 -2.92 -21.32
CA VAL A 18 -23.71 -2.28 -20.46
C VAL A 18 -22.85 -3.39 -19.83
N ALA A 19 -21.54 -3.31 -20.05
CA ALA A 19 -20.59 -4.22 -19.44
C ALA A 19 -20.68 -4.09 -17.92
N ARG A 20 -20.62 -5.20 -17.18
CA ARG A 20 -20.49 -5.13 -15.73
C ARG A 20 -19.16 -4.42 -15.43
N LEU A 21 -19.21 -3.23 -14.83
CA LEU A 21 -18.05 -2.54 -14.24
C LEU A 21 -17.60 -3.34 -13.02
N ASN A 22 -17.00 -4.49 -13.26
CA ASN A 22 -16.32 -5.26 -12.24
C ASN A 22 -15.02 -5.85 -12.78
N ARG A 23 -14.40 -5.14 -13.72
CA ARG A 23 -13.00 -5.35 -14.11
C ARG A 23 -12.20 -4.25 -13.47
N VAL A 24 -11.65 -4.55 -12.30
CA VAL A 24 -10.45 -3.90 -11.78
C VAL A 24 -9.32 -4.22 -12.76
N GLN A 25 -9.29 -3.51 -13.88
CA GLN A 25 -8.16 -3.44 -14.81
C GLN A 25 -7.84 -1.98 -15.16
N ASP A 26 -8.31 -1.03 -14.35
CA ASP A 26 -7.75 0.30 -14.33
C ASP A 26 -6.57 0.24 -13.36
N THR A 27 -5.36 0.07 -13.89
CA THR A 27 -4.20 0.57 -13.17
C THR A 27 -4.50 2.03 -12.84
N SER A 28 -4.66 2.34 -11.54
CA SER A 28 -4.89 3.70 -11.09
C SER A 28 -3.91 4.64 -11.82
N PRO A 29 -4.31 5.82 -12.29
CA PRO A 29 -3.41 6.77 -12.96
C PRO A 29 -2.09 6.98 -12.20
N LEU A 30 -2.15 6.85 -10.87
CA LEU A 30 -1.00 6.83 -9.99
C LEU A 30 -0.07 5.64 -10.27
N ILE A 31 -0.56 4.39 -10.32
CA ILE A 31 0.24 3.19 -10.65
C ILE A 31 0.98 3.36 -12.00
N HIS A 32 0.30 3.92 -13.01
CA HIS A 32 0.94 4.23 -14.29
C HIS A 32 2.02 5.31 -14.16
N LEU A 33 1.77 6.38 -13.40
CA LEU A 33 2.76 7.42 -13.14
C LEU A 33 4.01 6.87 -12.43
N PHE A 34 3.82 6.04 -11.40
CA PHE A 34 4.93 5.44 -10.65
C PHE A 34 5.76 4.45 -11.46
N SER A 35 5.15 3.73 -12.40
CA SER A 35 5.88 2.82 -13.30
C SER A 35 6.64 3.52 -14.42
N THR A 36 6.27 4.76 -14.76
CA THR A 36 6.87 5.51 -15.88
C THR A 36 7.88 6.57 -15.45
N GLN A 37 7.84 7.03 -14.19
CA GLN A 37 8.71 8.10 -13.70
C GLN A 37 9.41 7.71 -12.39
N PRO A 38 10.68 7.28 -12.43
CA PRO A 38 11.41 6.81 -11.23
C PRO A 38 11.44 7.83 -10.07
N ARG A 39 11.41 9.13 -10.39
CA ARG A 39 11.41 10.22 -9.40
C ARG A 39 10.17 10.21 -8.50
N THR A 40 9.04 9.73 -9.02
CA THR A 40 7.78 9.72 -8.28
C THR A 40 7.79 8.73 -7.12
N LEU A 41 8.64 7.69 -7.15
CA LEU A 41 8.83 6.83 -5.98
C LEU A 41 9.35 7.63 -4.76
N TYR A 42 10.23 8.60 -4.98
CA TYR A 42 10.70 9.48 -3.90
C TYR A 42 9.59 10.40 -3.41
N ASP A 43 8.83 11.00 -4.33
CA ASP A 43 7.68 11.85 -3.95
C ASP A 43 6.64 11.04 -3.13
N LEU A 44 6.44 9.76 -3.45
CA LEU A 44 5.60 8.85 -2.68
C LEU A 44 6.14 8.62 -1.26
N LEU A 45 7.44 8.37 -1.13
CA LEU A 45 8.09 8.18 0.17
C LEU A 45 8.00 9.44 1.04
N ASP A 46 8.13 10.64 0.44
CA ASP A 46 7.95 11.91 1.15
C ASP A 46 6.52 12.07 1.69
N VAL A 47 5.50 11.76 0.88
CA VAL A 47 4.10 11.79 1.33
C VAL A 47 3.85 10.78 2.44
N ARG A 48 4.40 9.56 2.32
CA ARG A 48 4.29 8.54 3.36
C ARG A 48 4.91 9.00 4.68
N ALA A 49 6.11 9.57 4.65
CA ALA A 49 6.80 10.05 5.84
C ALA A 49 5.96 11.09 6.60
N LEU A 50 5.28 12.00 5.89
CA LEU A 50 4.37 12.98 6.49
C LEU A 50 3.15 12.31 7.16
N LEU A 51 2.51 11.36 6.48
CA LEU A 51 1.32 10.66 7.00
C LEU A 51 1.65 9.71 8.15
N GLU A 52 2.81 9.06 8.12
CA GLU A 52 3.30 8.20 9.20
C GLU A 52 3.66 9.04 10.43
N GLY A 53 4.26 10.22 10.25
CA GLY A 53 4.52 11.16 11.35
C GLY A 53 3.24 11.63 12.04
N GLU A 54 2.20 11.98 11.27
CA GLU A 54 0.91 12.37 11.84
C GLU A 54 0.18 11.20 12.51
N SER A 55 0.30 10.00 11.92
CA SER A 55 -0.21 8.76 12.52
C SER A 55 0.45 8.50 13.88
N ALA A 56 1.77 8.67 13.99
CA ALA A 56 2.50 8.52 15.24
C ALA A 56 2.09 9.56 16.29
N ARG A 57 1.91 10.83 15.88
CA ARG A 57 1.41 11.90 16.75
C ARG A 57 0.03 11.59 17.32
N LEU A 58 -0.88 11.11 16.47
CA LEU A 58 -2.22 10.70 16.87
C LEU A 58 -2.19 9.47 17.77
N ALA A 59 -1.40 8.45 17.44
CA ALA A 59 -1.23 7.25 18.26
C ALA A 59 -0.71 7.58 19.67
N ALA A 60 0.24 8.51 19.78
CA ALA A 60 0.74 8.98 21.07
C ALA A 60 -0.33 9.73 21.90
N THR A 61 -1.32 10.35 21.24
CA THR A 61 -2.36 11.16 21.90
C THR A 61 -3.61 10.34 22.24
N LEU A 62 -4.01 9.43 21.36
CA LEU A 62 -5.29 8.72 21.40
C LEU A 62 -5.14 7.22 21.68
N GLY A 63 -3.94 6.66 21.51
CA GLY A 63 -3.70 5.23 21.61
C GLY A 63 -4.01 4.67 22.99
N THR A 64 -4.51 3.44 23.00
CA THR A 64 -4.80 2.70 24.22
C THR A 64 -3.62 1.85 24.67
N GLN A 65 -3.66 1.36 25.92
CA GLN A 65 -2.66 0.40 26.41
C GLN A 65 -2.59 -0.87 25.55
N ALA A 66 -3.72 -1.30 24.98
CA ALA A 66 -3.75 -2.45 24.08
C ALA A 66 -2.98 -2.16 22.78
N ASP A 67 -3.14 -0.97 22.22
CA ASP A 67 -2.42 -0.55 21.02
C ASP A 67 -0.91 -0.50 21.26
N PHE A 68 -0.47 0.05 22.40
CA PHE A 68 0.95 0.10 22.73
C PHE A 68 1.57 -1.29 22.93
N VAL A 69 0.82 -2.27 23.46
CA VAL A 69 1.27 -3.67 23.52
C VAL A 69 1.47 -4.25 22.12
N VAL A 70 0.55 -3.97 21.18
CA VAL A 70 0.66 -4.43 19.79
C VAL A 70 1.86 -3.78 19.09
N ILE A 71 2.01 -2.45 19.20
CA ILE A 71 3.14 -1.71 18.62
C ILE A 71 4.47 -2.27 19.15
N THR A 72 4.57 -2.47 20.47
CA THR A 72 5.78 -3.02 21.11
C THR A 72 6.12 -4.40 20.55
N ARG A 73 5.12 -5.28 20.45
CA ARG A 73 5.32 -6.62 19.90
C ARG A 73 5.76 -6.60 18.44
N CYS A 74 5.22 -5.70 17.61
CA CYS A 74 5.66 -5.56 16.22
C CYS A 74 7.11 -5.06 16.15
N TYR A 75 7.47 -4.08 16.98
CA TYR A 75 8.83 -3.55 17.08
C TYR A 75 9.84 -4.63 17.49
N GLU A 76 9.54 -5.39 18.54
CA GLU A 76 10.41 -6.47 19.03
C GLU A 76 10.63 -7.56 17.98
N LYS A 77 9.57 -7.92 17.22
CA LYS A 77 9.69 -8.88 16.11
C LYS A 77 10.60 -8.34 15.00
N MET A 78 10.45 -7.06 14.65
CA MET A 78 11.27 -6.42 13.64
C MET A 78 12.75 -6.40 14.06
N LEU A 79 13.05 -5.99 15.30
CA LEU A 79 14.42 -6.00 15.85
C LEU A 79 15.02 -7.40 15.90
N ALA A 80 14.27 -8.39 16.40
CA ALA A 80 14.76 -9.77 16.52
C ALA A 80 15.14 -10.35 15.15
N ALA A 81 14.47 -9.93 14.08
CA ALA A 81 14.81 -10.35 12.72
C ALA A 81 16.12 -9.70 12.22
N SER A 82 16.41 -8.46 12.62
CA SER A 82 17.67 -7.77 12.32
C SER A 82 18.87 -8.28 13.14
N GLU A 83 18.66 -8.68 14.39
CA GLU A 83 19.74 -9.08 15.32
C GLU A 83 20.22 -10.53 15.14
N ASN A 84 19.38 -11.42 14.60
CA ASN A 84 19.66 -12.86 14.61
C ASN A 84 20.76 -13.35 13.66
N ASN A 85 21.49 -12.46 12.96
CA ASN A 85 22.56 -12.78 11.97
C ASN A 85 22.18 -13.84 10.92
N LYS A 86 20.91 -14.21 10.83
CA LYS A 86 20.33 -14.97 9.73
C LYS A 86 19.97 -13.95 8.66
N GLU A 87 20.45 -14.17 7.45
CA GLU A 87 19.92 -13.46 6.28
C GLU A 87 18.43 -13.78 6.16
N ILE A 88 17.60 -12.89 6.71
CA ILE A 88 16.19 -12.83 6.37
C ILE A 88 16.07 -12.26 4.97
N SER A 89 15.06 -12.73 4.23
CA SER A 89 14.83 -12.19 2.88
C SER A 89 14.44 -10.71 2.95
N LEU A 90 14.78 -9.93 1.91
CA LEU A 90 14.32 -8.54 1.77
C LEU A 90 12.79 -8.41 1.90
N ILE A 91 12.06 -9.42 1.45
CA ILE A 91 10.59 -9.47 1.54
C ILE A 91 10.13 -9.62 2.99
N GLU A 92 10.77 -10.50 3.77
CA GLU A 92 10.46 -10.71 5.18
C GLU A 92 10.75 -9.44 6.01
N HIS A 93 11.88 -8.78 5.74
CA HIS A 93 12.19 -7.50 6.38
C HIS A 93 11.13 -6.44 6.05
N ALA A 94 10.72 -6.32 4.78
CA ALA A 94 9.70 -5.36 4.36
C ALA A 94 8.32 -5.66 4.99
N GLN A 95 7.98 -6.93 5.21
CA GLN A 95 6.74 -7.32 5.87
C GLN A 95 6.73 -6.95 7.35
N LEU A 96 7.85 -7.15 8.05
CA LEU A 96 7.98 -6.80 9.47
C LEU A 96 7.95 -5.27 9.68
N ASP A 97 8.66 -4.54 8.82
CA ASP A 97 8.63 -3.08 8.79
C ASP A 97 7.21 -2.53 8.55
N HIS A 98 6.54 -3.04 7.52
CA HIS A 98 5.15 -2.67 7.24
C HIS A 98 4.20 -2.98 8.41
N ALA A 99 4.36 -4.14 9.07
CA ALA A 99 3.52 -4.52 10.21
C ALA A 99 3.71 -3.58 11.40
N PHE A 100 4.93 -3.07 11.62
CA PHE A 100 5.20 -2.07 12.65
C PHE A 100 4.54 -0.73 12.33
N HIS A 101 4.72 -0.22 11.11
CA HIS A 101 4.10 1.04 10.67
C HIS A 101 2.56 0.97 10.67
N LEU A 102 1.97 -0.17 10.27
CA LEU A 102 0.52 -0.38 10.30
C LEU A 102 -0.03 -0.34 11.73
N ALA A 103 0.66 -0.97 12.70
CA ALA A 103 0.23 -0.95 14.09
C ALA A 103 0.18 0.49 14.66
N ILE A 104 1.16 1.34 14.32
CA ILE A 104 1.14 2.76 14.67
C ILE A 104 -0.04 3.47 14.01
N CYS A 105 -0.28 3.21 12.72
CA CYS A 105 -1.37 3.82 11.99
C CYS A 105 -2.74 3.44 12.56
N GLN A 106 -2.95 2.19 12.94
CA GLN A 106 -4.19 1.73 13.58
C GLN A 106 -4.42 2.40 14.95
N ALA A 107 -3.35 2.57 15.72
CA ALA A 107 -3.38 3.26 17.01
C ALA A 107 -3.70 4.76 16.88
N SER A 108 -3.60 5.35 15.68
CA SER A 108 -4.07 6.72 15.42
C SER A 108 -5.59 6.86 15.54
N HIS A 109 -6.31 5.73 15.51
CA HIS A 109 -7.77 5.65 15.46
C HIS A 109 -8.40 6.49 14.34
N ASN A 110 -7.67 6.68 13.23
CA ASN A 110 -8.12 7.40 12.05
C ASN A 110 -8.16 6.44 10.84
N GLN A 111 -9.34 5.91 10.55
CA GLN A 111 -9.57 4.95 9.45
C GLN A 111 -9.18 5.51 8.07
N VAL A 112 -9.25 6.83 7.87
CA VAL A 112 -8.86 7.45 6.61
C VAL A 112 -7.34 7.39 6.44
N LEU A 113 -6.58 7.62 7.52
CA LEU A 113 -5.12 7.48 7.49
C LEU A 113 -4.71 6.02 7.23
N GLU A 114 -5.36 5.07 7.90
CA GLU A 114 -5.09 3.63 7.71
C GLU A 114 -5.31 3.23 6.24
N PHE A 115 -6.48 3.55 5.68
CA PHE A 115 -6.80 3.24 4.28
C PHE A 115 -5.83 3.92 3.30
N THR A 116 -5.48 5.17 3.57
CA THR A 116 -4.57 5.94 2.71
C THR A 116 -3.17 5.35 2.73
N LEU A 117 -2.61 5.09 3.92
CA LEU A 117 -1.27 4.51 4.03
C LEU A 117 -1.20 3.10 3.43
N GLN A 118 -2.22 2.27 3.65
CA GLN A 118 -2.29 0.94 3.02
C GLN A 118 -2.29 1.04 1.49
N SER A 119 -3.08 1.96 0.92
CA SER A 119 -3.13 2.19 -0.53
C SER A 119 -1.77 2.65 -1.09
N LEU A 120 -1.05 3.51 -0.36
CA LEU A 120 0.29 3.95 -0.75
C LEU A 120 1.33 2.83 -0.62
N THR A 121 1.20 1.95 0.39
CA THR A 121 2.06 0.77 0.54
C THR A 121 1.88 -0.18 -0.65
N ASP A 122 0.64 -0.51 -0.99
CA ASP A 122 0.35 -1.43 -2.09
C ASP A 122 0.93 -0.90 -3.41
N LEU A 123 0.81 0.41 -3.61
CA LEU A 123 1.33 1.08 -4.77
C LEU A 123 2.87 1.09 -4.82
N MET A 124 3.54 1.27 -3.68
CA MET A 124 5.00 1.13 -3.56
C MET A 124 5.45 -0.29 -3.90
N PHE A 125 4.81 -1.31 -3.32
CA PHE A 125 5.12 -2.71 -3.62
C PHE A 125 4.94 -3.02 -5.11
N ASN A 126 3.83 -2.59 -5.71
CA ASN A 126 3.60 -2.77 -7.15
C ASN A 126 4.70 -2.12 -8.00
N SER A 127 5.17 -0.92 -7.64
CA SER A 127 6.24 -0.25 -8.38
C SER A 127 7.60 -0.96 -8.28
N VAL A 128 7.94 -1.50 -7.11
CA VAL A 128 9.21 -2.21 -6.87
C VAL A 128 9.21 -3.59 -7.52
N PHE A 129 8.08 -4.32 -7.44
CA PHE A 129 7.99 -5.67 -7.98
C PHE A 129 7.76 -5.72 -9.50
N ASP A 130 7.06 -4.75 -10.08
CA ASP A 130 6.83 -4.71 -11.54
C ASP A 130 8.07 -4.18 -12.31
N GLY A 131 8.85 -3.28 -11.69
CA GLY A 131 10.13 -2.82 -12.22
C GLY A 131 11.23 -3.90 -12.20
N GLY A 132 11.13 -4.89 -11.30
CA GLY A 132 12.08 -6.00 -11.17
C GLY A 132 11.96 -7.08 -12.24
N GLN A 133 10.81 -7.20 -12.92
CA GLN A 133 10.54 -8.20 -13.96
C GLN A 133 11.00 -7.76 -15.37
N ARG A 134 11.59 -6.56 -15.50
CA ARG A 134 12.13 -6.03 -16.77
C ARG A 134 13.66 -6.03 -16.83
N LYS A 135 14.32 -6.94 -16.12
CA LYS A 135 15.76 -7.21 -16.26
C LYS A 135 16.01 -8.66 -16.63
#